data_AF-A0A5B7AW10-F1
#
_entry.id   AF-A0A5B7AW10-F1
#
_cell.length_a   1.000
_cell.length_b   1.000
_cell.length_c   1.000
_cell.angle_alpha   90.00
_cell.angle_beta   90.00
_cell.angle_gamma   90.00
#
_symmetry.space_group_name_H-M   'P 1'
#
loop_
_entity.id
_entity.type
_entity.pdbx_description
1 polymer ?
#
loop_
_entity_poly.entity_id
_entity_poly.type
_entity_poly.pdbx_seq_one_letter_code
_entity_poly.pdbx_strand_id
1 'polypeptide(L)'
;MGGALHFVFGVFGNATALFLFLAPTITFKRIIMNKSTEQFSGIPYVMTLLNCLLSAWYGLPFVSPHNLLVSTINGTGVAIESIYVLIFLIFAPKKEKGKILGLLTFVLAVFSVVAFVSIFALHGSNRKLFCGLAATIFSIIMYASPLSIMRIVIKTKS
;
A
#
# COMPACT_ATOMS: atom_id res chain seq x y z
N MET A 1 -6.82 -31.45 -0.05
CA MET A 1 -7.17 -30.62 1.12
C MET A 1 -6.45 -29.26 1.16
N GLY A 2 -5.15 -29.18 0.83
CA GLY A 2 -4.39 -27.91 0.93
C GLY A 2 -4.90 -26.75 0.03
N GLY A 3 -5.35 -27.02 -1.19
CA GLY A 3 -5.83 -25.98 -2.11
C GLY A 3 -7.13 -25.30 -1.65
N ALA A 4 -8.08 -26.07 -1.09
CA ALA A 4 -9.33 -25.52 -0.57
C ALA A 4 -9.08 -24.65 0.67
N LEU A 5 -8.20 -25.08 1.57
CA LEU A 5 -7.81 -24.30 2.75
C LEU A 5 -7.14 -22.98 2.34
N HIS A 6 -6.20 -23.03 1.39
CA HIS A 6 -5.48 -21.85 0.89
C HIS A 6 -6.43 -20.84 0.23
N PHE A 7 -7.43 -21.32 -0.50
CA PHE A 7 -8.46 -20.47 -1.09
C PHE A 7 -9.34 -19.81 -0.02
N VAL A 8 -9.83 -20.58 0.97
CA VAL A 8 -10.66 -20.07 2.06
C VAL A 8 -9.93 -18.99 2.85
N PHE A 9 -8.70 -19.25 3.31
CA PHE A 9 -7.90 -18.25 4.02
C PHE A 9 -7.60 -17.02 3.15
N GLY A 10 -7.36 -17.23 1.85
CA GLY A 10 -7.17 -16.14 0.91
C GLY A 10 -8.40 -15.23 0.79
N VAL A 11 -9.61 -15.80 0.72
CA VAL A 11 -10.87 -15.03 0.65
C VAL A 11 -11.12 -14.25 1.94
N PHE A 12 -10.97 -14.88 3.12
CA PHE A 12 -11.12 -14.18 4.40
C PHE A 12 -10.08 -13.06 4.55
N GLY A 13 -8.82 -13.33 4.21
CA GLY A 13 -7.76 -12.32 4.23
C GLY A 13 -8.04 -11.14 3.30
N ASN A 14 -8.54 -11.42 2.09
CA ASN A 14 -8.97 -10.38 1.14
C ASN A 14 -10.10 -9.53 1.74
N ALA A 15 -11.13 -10.16 2.33
CA ALA A 15 -12.24 -9.44 2.94
C ALA A 15 -11.79 -8.52 4.09
N THR A 16 -10.97 -9.03 5.02
CA THR A 16 -10.42 -8.21 6.12
C THR A 16 -9.58 -7.05 5.60
N ALA A 17 -8.73 -7.29 4.60
CA ALA A 17 -7.91 -6.24 4.01
C ALA A 17 -8.76 -5.15 3.30
N LEU A 18 -9.86 -5.52 2.64
CA LEU A 18 -10.79 -4.54 2.07
C LEU A 18 -11.40 -3.64 3.16
N PHE A 19 -11.81 -4.20 4.30
CA PHE A 19 -12.28 -3.38 5.42
C PHE A 19 -11.20 -2.42 5.94
N LEU A 20 -9.95 -2.87 6.01
CA LEU A 20 -8.83 -2.01 6.41
C LEU A 20 -8.61 -0.87 5.39
N PHE A 21 -8.66 -1.14 4.08
CA PHE A 21 -8.57 -0.10 3.04
C PHE A 21 -9.75 0.87 3.04
N LEU A 22 -10.93 0.42 3.47
CA LEU A 22 -12.12 1.26 3.58
C LEU A 22 -12.19 2.03 4.91
N ALA A 23 -11.39 1.68 5.92
CA ALA A 23 -11.40 2.37 7.21
C ALA A 23 -11.18 3.90 7.12
N PRO A 24 -10.30 4.43 6.24
CA PRO A 24 -10.10 5.87 6.08
C PRO A 24 -11.23 6.61 5.36
N THR A 25 -12.25 5.91 4.82
CA THR A 25 -13.36 6.56 4.08
C THR A 25 -14.05 7.65 4.89
N ILE A 26 -14.25 7.44 6.19
CA ILE A 26 -14.86 8.43 7.09
C ILE A 26 -13.98 9.69 7.20
N THR A 27 -12.67 9.50 7.30
CA THR A 27 -11.69 10.60 7.31
C THR A 27 -11.71 11.38 6.00
N PHE A 28 -11.72 10.70 4.86
CA PHE A 28 -11.76 11.37 3.55
C PHE A 28 -13.09 12.07 3.27
N LYS A 29 -14.21 11.51 3.75
CA LYS A 29 -15.51 12.20 3.71
C LYS A 29 -15.45 13.54 4.45
N ARG A 30 -14.79 13.59 5.61
CA ARG A 30 -14.56 14.83 6.37
C ARG A 30 -13.68 15.83 5.60
N ILE A 31 -12.61 15.35 4.96
CA ILE A 31 -11.73 16.19 4.13
C ILE A 31 -12.52 16.86 2.98
N ILE A 32 -13.36 16.09 2.29
CA ILE A 32 -14.18 16.60 1.17
C ILE A 32 -15.20 17.64 1.68
N MET A 33 -15.89 17.33 2.79
CA MET A 33 -16.91 18.22 3.36
C MET A 33 -16.31 19.54 3.85
N ASN A 34 -15.14 19.48 4.49
CA ASN A 34 -14.47 20.66 5.03
C ASN A 34 -13.54 21.34 4.02
N LYS A 35 -13.40 20.78 2.81
CA LYS A 35 -12.49 21.23 1.74
C LYS A 35 -11.06 21.49 2.22
N SER A 36 -10.62 20.75 3.22
CA SER A 36 -9.33 20.92 3.88
C SER A 36 -8.84 19.58 4.40
N THR A 37 -7.54 19.31 4.25
CA THR A 37 -6.90 18.13 4.85
C THR A 37 -6.74 18.25 6.36
N GLU A 38 -7.13 19.37 6.97
CA GLU A 38 -6.99 19.65 8.41
C GLU A 38 -5.55 19.33 8.88
N GLN A 39 -5.41 18.49 9.91
CA GLN A 39 -4.13 17.99 10.42
C GLN A 39 -3.82 16.56 9.95
N PHE A 40 -4.58 16.01 8.99
CA PHE A 40 -4.35 14.67 8.47
C PHE A 40 -3.11 14.65 7.58
N SER A 41 -2.27 13.63 7.77
CA SER A 41 -1.09 13.39 6.94
C SER A 41 -1.43 12.53 5.73
N GLY A 42 -0.96 12.94 4.56
CA GLY A 42 -1.09 12.18 3.31
C GLY A 42 -0.05 11.06 3.15
N ILE A 43 0.99 11.07 3.97
CA ILE A 43 2.14 10.15 3.87
C ILE A 43 1.73 8.68 3.98
N PRO A 44 0.87 8.27 4.95
CA PRO A 44 0.47 6.87 5.08
C PRO A 44 -0.14 6.32 3.80
N TYR A 45 -1.01 7.08 3.12
CA TYR A 45 -1.70 6.63 1.90
C TYR A 45 -0.72 6.42 0.74
N VAL A 46 0.26 7.33 0.57
CA VAL A 46 1.30 7.17 -0.47
C VAL A 46 2.23 5.99 -0.17
N MET A 47 2.56 5.74 1.11
CA MET A 47 3.37 4.59 1.50
C MET A 47 2.62 3.27 1.36
N THR A 48 1.33 3.24 1.71
CA THR A 48 0.46 2.08 1.46
C THR A 48 0.33 1.81 -0.03
N LEU A 49 0.20 2.85 -0.87
CA LEU A 49 0.18 2.71 -2.32
C LEU A 49 1.46 2.02 -2.84
N LEU A 50 2.65 2.41 -2.37
CA LEU A 50 3.90 1.73 -2.73
C LEU A 50 3.85 0.24 -2.37
N ASN A 51 3.41 -0.06 -1.15
CA ASN A 51 3.35 -1.43 -0.67
C ASN A 51 2.39 -2.28 -1.48
N CYS A 52 1.21 -1.75 -1.79
CA CYS A 52 0.23 -2.41 -2.63
C CYS A 52 0.75 -2.60 -4.05
N LEU A 53 1.43 -1.62 -4.64
CA LEU A 53 2.04 -1.75 -5.96
C LEU A 53 3.08 -2.89 -6.00
N LEU A 54 4.00 -2.93 -5.03
CA LEU A 54 5.03 -3.97 -4.94
C LEU A 54 4.43 -5.35 -4.67
N SER A 55 3.48 -5.44 -3.75
CA SER A 55 2.81 -6.69 -3.39
C SER A 55 1.92 -7.22 -4.51
N ALA A 56 1.22 -6.34 -5.22
CA ALA A 56 0.45 -6.70 -6.42
C ALA A 56 1.38 -7.24 -7.50
N TRP A 57 2.50 -6.55 -7.76
CA TRP A 57 3.50 -6.98 -8.74
C TRP A 57 4.09 -8.35 -8.41
N TYR A 58 4.45 -8.58 -7.14
CA TYR A 58 4.91 -9.87 -6.66
C TYR A 58 3.86 -10.99 -6.85
N GLY A 59 2.58 -10.67 -6.65
CA GLY A 59 1.47 -11.61 -6.79
C GLY A 59 1.12 -11.99 -8.24
N LEU A 60 1.64 -11.27 -9.23
CA LEU A 60 1.35 -11.56 -10.64
C LEU A 60 1.86 -12.95 -11.05
N PRO A 61 1.14 -13.66 -11.93
CA PRO A 61 1.42 -15.07 -12.23
C PRO A 61 2.79 -15.28 -12.88
N PHE A 62 3.32 -14.27 -13.58
CA PHE A 62 4.66 -14.34 -14.12
C PHE A 62 5.74 -14.18 -13.03
N VAL A 63 5.49 -13.42 -11.95
CA VAL A 63 6.47 -13.26 -10.86
C VAL A 63 6.40 -14.41 -9.87
N SER A 64 5.19 -14.71 -9.36
CA SER A 64 4.97 -15.80 -8.43
C SER A 64 3.73 -16.63 -8.82
N PRO A 65 3.94 -17.86 -9.33
CA PRO A 65 2.84 -18.77 -9.61
C PRO A 65 2.00 -19.04 -8.34
N HIS A 66 0.68 -19.10 -8.49
CA HIS A 66 -0.32 -19.38 -7.42
C HIS A 66 -0.60 -18.27 -6.39
N ASN A 67 -0.06 -17.06 -6.55
CA ASN A 67 -0.30 -15.93 -5.62
C ASN A 67 -1.30 -14.88 -6.12
N LEU A 68 -2.22 -15.27 -7.01
CA LEU A 68 -3.19 -14.35 -7.61
C LEU A 68 -4.07 -13.63 -6.59
N LEU A 69 -4.45 -14.29 -5.48
CA LEU A 69 -5.25 -13.68 -4.42
C LEU A 69 -4.54 -12.51 -3.72
N VAL A 70 -3.20 -12.50 -3.72
CA VAL A 70 -2.40 -11.37 -3.22
C VAL A 70 -2.42 -10.23 -4.24
N SER A 71 -2.37 -10.55 -5.53
CA SER A 71 -2.47 -9.56 -6.60
C SER A 71 -3.84 -8.87 -6.64
N THR A 72 -4.93 -9.60 -6.39
CA THR A 72 -6.29 -9.05 -6.42
C THR A 72 -6.54 -8.05 -5.30
N ILE A 73 -6.17 -8.42 -4.06
CA ILE A 73 -6.37 -7.52 -2.92
C ILE A 73 -5.50 -6.28 -3.00
N ASN A 74 -4.21 -6.46 -3.33
CA ASN A 74 -3.30 -5.33 -3.42
C ASN A 74 -3.59 -4.47 -4.64
N GLY A 75 -4.02 -5.05 -5.76
CA GLY A 75 -4.52 -4.29 -6.91
C GLY A 75 -5.75 -3.44 -6.56
N THR A 76 -6.66 -3.99 -5.75
CA THR A 76 -7.79 -3.22 -5.23
C THR A 76 -7.35 -2.12 -4.27
N GLY A 77 -6.38 -2.42 -3.38
CA GLY A 77 -5.71 -1.44 -2.53
C GLY A 77 -5.07 -0.30 -3.32
N VAL A 78 -4.39 -0.60 -4.43
CA VAL A 78 -3.83 0.43 -5.33
C VAL A 78 -4.93 1.37 -5.84
N ALA A 79 -6.08 0.84 -6.27
CA ALA A 79 -7.18 1.67 -6.75
C ALA A 79 -7.74 2.58 -5.63
N ILE A 80 -7.99 2.02 -4.45
CA ILE A 80 -8.52 2.76 -3.29
C ILE A 80 -7.53 3.83 -2.81
N GLU A 81 -6.27 3.46 -2.61
CA GLU A 81 -5.22 4.37 -2.14
C GLU A 81 -4.94 5.48 -3.18
N SER A 82 -5.02 5.16 -4.47
CA SER A 82 -4.91 6.18 -5.52
C SER A 82 -6.02 7.23 -5.40
N ILE A 83 -7.27 6.81 -5.13
CA ILE A 83 -8.39 7.73 -4.91
C ILE A 83 -8.11 8.63 -3.69
N TYR A 84 -7.63 8.05 -2.58
CA TYR A 84 -7.28 8.80 -1.38
C TYR A 84 -6.15 9.80 -1.62
N VAL A 85 -5.08 9.40 -2.30
CA VAL A 85 -3.98 10.30 -2.67
C VAL A 85 -4.48 11.43 -3.57
N LEU A 86 -5.34 11.14 -4.54
CA LEU A 86 -5.94 12.17 -5.40
C LEU A 86 -6.79 13.18 -4.60
N ILE A 87 -7.66 12.70 -3.71
CA ILE A 87 -8.45 13.58 -2.85
C ILE A 87 -7.52 14.46 -2.00
N PHE A 88 -6.46 13.88 -1.42
CA PHE A 88 -5.48 14.63 -0.65
C PHE A 88 -4.77 15.70 -1.51
N LEU A 89 -4.36 15.34 -2.73
CA LEU A 89 -3.75 16.26 -3.70
C LEU A 89 -4.71 17.33 -4.22
N ILE A 90 -6.03 17.18 -4.07
CA ILE A 90 -7.02 18.22 -4.42
C ILE A 90 -7.19 19.20 -3.25
N PHE A 91 -7.36 18.70 -2.02
CA PHE A 91 -7.75 19.52 -0.87
C PHE A 91 -6.60 20.00 0.03
N ALA A 92 -5.37 19.48 -0.14
CA ALA A 92 -4.24 19.87 0.70
C ALA A 92 -3.79 21.33 0.50
N PRO A 93 -3.15 21.96 1.50
CA PRO A 93 -2.47 23.24 1.31
C PRO A 93 -1.25 23.09 0.40
N LYS A 94 -0.85 24.16 -0.33
CA LYS A 94 0.23 24.13 -1.34
C LYS A 94 1.53 23.48 -0.84
N LYS A 95 1.92 23.75 0.42
CA LYS A 95 3.12 23.18 1.05
C LYS A 95 3.05 21.66 1.19
N GLU A 96 1.93 21.14 1.70
CA GLU A 96 1.75 19.70 1.86
C GLU A 96 1.49 19.01 0.53
N LYS A 97 0.79 19.66 -0.41
CA LYS A 97 0.65 19.17 -1.80
C LYS A 97 2.00 18.88 -2.44
N GLY A 98 2.95 19.80 -2.36
CA GLY A 98 4.30 19.62 -2.91
C GLY A 98 5.03 18.43 -2.29
N LYS A 99 4.92 18.25 -0.96
CA LYS A 99 5.51 17.12 -0.23
C LYS A 99 4.90 15.78 -0.66
N ILE A 100 3.56 15.71 -0.73
CA ILE A 100 2.86 14.49 -1.13
C ILE A 100 3.11 14.17 -2.60
N LEU A 101 3.14 15.17 -3.48
CA LEU A 101 3.46 14.97 -4.89
C LEU A 101 4.89 14.48 -5.07
N GLY A 102 5.87 15.08 -4.39
CA GLY A 102 7.25 14.61 -4.42
C GLY A 102 7.41 13.18 -3.91
N LEU A 103 6.71 12.85 -2.81
CA LEU A 103 6.68 11.48 -2.28
C LEU A 103 6.02 10.50 -3.25
N LEU A 104 4.92 10.89 -3.91
CA LEU A 104 4.26 10.07 -4.91
C LEU A 104 5.18 9.80 -6.10
N THR A 105 5.86 10.82 -6.62
CA THR A 105 6.85 10.65 -7.69
C THR A 105 7.99 9.72 -7.27
N PHE A 106 8.49 9.86 -6.04
CA PHE A 106 9.51 8.96 -5.50
C PHE A 106 9.02 7.51 -5.43
N VAL A 107 7.83 7.28 -4.89
CA VAL A 107 7.21 5.95 -4.79
C VAL A 107 7.02 5.31 -6.16
N LEU A 108 6.49 6.06 -7.13
CA LEU A 108 6.29 5.57 -8.50
C LEU A 108 7.63 5.27 -9.19
N ALA A 109 8.66 6.08 -8.95
CA ALA A 109 10.01 5.82 -9.45
C ALA A 109 10.59 4.53 -8.86
N VAL A 110 10.49 4.32 -7.55
CA VAL A 110 10.93 3.09 -6.87
C VAL A 110 10.21 1.88 -7.46
N PHE A 111 8.88 1.94 -7.57
CA PHE A 111 8.09 0.86 -8.17
C PHE A 111 8.52 0.57 -9.62
N SER A 112 8.70 1.61 -10.43
CA SER A 112 9.11 1.48 -11.83
C SER A 112 10.49 0.84 -11.97
N VAL A 113 11.45 1.22 -11.12
CA VAL A 113 12.78 0.59 -11.09
C VAL A 113 12.68 -0.88 -10.71
N VAL A 114 11.92 -1.23 -9.67
CA VAL A 114 11.73 -2.63 -9.25
C VAL A 114 11.08 -3.44 -10.38
N ALA A 115 10.03 -2.91 -11.02
CA ALA A 115 9.34 -3.56 -12.12
C ALA A 115 10.26 -3.75 -13.34
N PHE A 116 11.04 -2.72 -13.69
CA PHE A 116 12.00 -2.77 -14.80
C PHE A 116 13.10 -3.81 -14.55
N VAL A 117 13.77 -3.77 -13.41
CA VAL A 117 14.81 -4.74 -13.05
C VAL A 117 14.23 -6.17 -12.99
N SER A 118 13.02 -6.32 -12.45
CA SER A 118 12.31 -7.60 -12.38
C SER A 118 12.09 -8.22 -13.76
N ILE A 119 11.68 -7.44 -14.76
CA ILE A 119 11.38 -7.96 -16.11
C ILE A 119 12.66 -8.16 -16.93
N PHE A 120 13.57 -7.18 -16.94
CA PHE A 120 14.67 -7.14 -17.90
C PHE A 120 15.96 -7.79 -17.39
N ALA A 121 16.20 -7.78 -16.07
CA ALA A 121 17.45 -8.29 -15.49
C ALA A 121 17.30 -9.66 -14.82
N LEU A 122 16.09 -10.08 -14.44
CA LEU A 122 15.87 -11.26 -13.60
C LEU A 122 14.92 -12.26 -14.25
N HIS A 123 15.22 -13.55 -14.08
CA HIS A 123 14.44 -14.66 -14.63
C HIS A 123 14.06 -15.67 -13.55
N GLY A 124 12.88 -16.28 -13.70
CA GLY A 124 12.39 -17.37 -12.86
C GLY A 124 12.45 -17.08 -11.35
N SER A 125 13.20 -17.92 -10.61
CA SER A 125 13.31 -17.86 -9.15
C SER A 125 13.92 -16.55 -8.64
N ASN A 126 14.93 -16.02 -9.34
CA ASN A 126 15.61 -14.79 -8.92
C ASN A 126 14.66 -13.58 -8.97
N ARG A 127 13.78 -13.54 -9.98
CA ARG A 127 12.72 -12.53 -10.10
C ARG A 127 11.75 -12.60 -8.93
N LYS A 128 11.30 -13.82 -8.59
CA LYS A 128 10.40 -14.06 -7.46
C LYS A 128 11.03 -13.59 -6.14
N LEU A 129 12.28 -13.98 -5.88
CA LEU A 129 13.01 -13.61 -4.66
C LEU A 129 13.20 -12.10 -4.55
N PHE A 130 13.65 -11.44 -5.63
CA PHE A 130 13.86 -10.00 -5.65
C PHE A 130 12.58 -9.21 -5.37
N CYS A 131 11.50 -9.51 -6.09
CA CYS A 131 10.21 -8.83 -5.88
C CYS A 131 9.63 -9.14 -4.49
N GLY A 132 9.78 -10.38 -4.00
CA GLY A 132 9.33 -10.77 -2.66
C GLY A 132 10.09 -10.06 -1.55
N LEU A 133 11.41 -9.91 -1.68
CA LEU A 133 12.24 -9.15 -0.75
C LEU A 133 11.86 -7.67 -0.75
N ALA A 134 11.71 -7.06 -1.93
CA ALA A 134 11.28 -5.67 -2.05
C ALA A 134 9.93 -5.45 -1.36
N ALA A 135 8.91 -6.25 -1.68
CA ALA A 135 7.60 -6.16 -1.03
C ALA A 135 7.70 -6.33 0.50
N THR A 136 8.48 -7.29 0.97
CA THR A 136 8.64 -7.60 2.40
C THR A 136 9.32 -6.46 3.16
N ILE A 137 10.40 -5.89 2.63
CA ILE A 137 11.13 -4.76 3.25
C ILE A 137 10.18 -3.58 3.43
N PHE A 138 9.44 -3.20 2.38
CA PHE A 138 8.50 -2.09 2.46
C PHE A 138 7.31 -2.39 3.37
N SER A 139 6.83 -3.63 3.44
CA SER A 139 5.81 -4.04 4.42
C SER A 139 6.31 -3.86 5.86
N ILE A 140 7.55 -4.24 6.14
CA ILE A 140 8.15 -4.07 7.47
C ILE A 140 8.24 -2.58 7.84
N ILE A 141 8.68 -1.74 6.89
CA ILE A 141 8.77 -0.29 7.10
C ILE A 141 7.39 0.31 7.46
N MET A 142 6.30 -0.17 6.85
CA MET A 142 4.95 0.33 7.17
C MET A 142 4.55 0.12 8.62
N TYR A 143 5.07 -0.91 9.30
CA TYR A 143 4.78 -1.15 10.71
C TYR A 143 5.43 -0.11 11.65
N ALA A 144 6.30 0.76 11.15
CA ALA A 144 6.81 1.89 11.92
C ALA A 144 5.70 2.85 12.38
N SER A 145 4.66 3.04 11.55
CA SER A 145 3.52 3.91 11.89
C SER A 145 2.73 3.40 13.11
N PRO A 146 2.16 2.18 13.11
CA PRO A 146 1.45 1.67 14.28
C PRO A 146 2.37 1.55 15.50
N LEU A 147 3.65 1.20 15.34
CA LEU A 147 4.60 1.15 16.45
C LEU A 147 4.83 2.53 17.09
N SER A 148 4.89 3.59 16.27
CA SER A 148 4.96 4.96 16.75
C SER A 148 3.72 5.34 17.56
N ILE A 149 2.53 4.92 17.12
CA ILE A 149 1.28 5.15 17.87
C ILE A 149 1.27 4.35 19.18
N MET A 150 1.68 3.08 19.16
CA MET A 150 1.80 2.27 20.39
C MET A 150 2.73 2.93 21.40
N ARG A 151 3.87 3.47 20.95
CA ARG A 151 4.79 4.22 21.80
C ARG A 151 4.13 5.46 22.42
N ILE A 152 3.32 6.18 21.64
CA ILE A 152 2.58 7.35 22.13
C ILE A 152 1.57 6.90 23.20
N VAL A 153 0.74 5.89 22.92
CA VAL A 153 -0.25 5.32 23.86
C VAL A 153 0.40 4.90 25.18
N ILE A 154 1.54 4.20 25.13
CA ILE A 154 2.29 3.81 26.34
C ILE A 154 2.78 5.04 27.12
N LYS A 155 3.27 6.06 26.41
CA LYS A 155 3.78 7.29 27.05
C LYS A 155 2.65 8.15 27.63
N THR A 156 1.50 8.21 26.95
CA THR A 156 0.34 9.02 27.36
C THR A 156 -0.59 8.28 28.32
N LYS A 157 -0.46 6.95 28.46
CA LYS A 157 -1.35 6.07 29.24
C LYS A 157 -2.84 6.23 28.87
N SER A 158 -3.11 6.46 27.59
CA SER A 158 -4.46 6.72 27.04
C SER A 158 -4.73 5.84 25.83
#